data_AF-A0A5Q4ELS7-F1
#
_entry.id   AF-A0A5Q4ELS7-F1
#
_cell.length_a   1.000
_cell.length_b   1.000
_cell.length_c   1.000
_cell.angle_alpha   90.00
_cell.angle_beta   90.00
_cell.angle_gamma   90.00
#
_symmetry.space_group_name_H-M   'P 1'
#
loop_
_entity.id
_entity.type
_entity.pdbx_description
1 polymer ?
#
loop_
_entity_poly.entity_id
_entity_poly.type
_entity_poly.pdbx_seq_one_letter_code
_entity_poly.pdbx_strand_id
1 'polypeptide(L)'
;MSQARFRSGDRVVHAGQPEWGVGQVVGAQSVMQNGQPTQRLTVRFERGGLRTVSTALADIRPADSVPAFAGRSGQGGGSDAGWLQELERGDTATIMRQLPEAASDPFSTLESRIRATLDLFRFTGSGGSLTDWAAVQTGLSDPLSHFTRQELESYFQQFTVERNNHLKKLAAEARRKEPEILRRMAAGAPPEAQQVLRRADG
;
A
#
# COMPACT_ATOMS: atom_id res chain seq x y z
N MET A 1 -33.31 -9.25 5.56
CA MET A 1 -32.08 -10.01 5.27
C MET A 1 -31.04 -9.58 6.28
N SER A 2 -30.59 -10.50 7.13
CA SER A 2 -29.72 -10.24 8.28
C SER A 2 -28.39 -9.65 7.83
N GLN A 3 -28.14 -8.38 8.13
CA GLN A 3 -26.84 -7.75 7.93
C GLN A 3 -25.83 -8.47 8.82
N ALA A 4 -24.97 -9.29 8.22
CA ALA A 4 -23.84 -9.88 8.92
C ALA A 4 -22.95 -8.74 9.41
N ARG A 5 -22.71 -8.68 10.72
CA ARG A 5 -21.84 -7.67 11.32
C ARG A 5 -20.40 -8.15 11.23
N PHE A 6 -19.64 -7.56 10.31
CA PHE A 6 -18.26 -7.92 10.06
C PHE A 6 -17.32 -7.23 11.06
N ARG A 7 -16.23 -7.91 11.41
CA ARG A 7 -15.15 -7.47 12.29
C ARG A 7 -13.82 -7.55 11.57
N SER A 8 -12.81 -6.87 12.11
CA SER A 8 -11.44 -7.02 11.61
C SER A 8 -10.99 -8.47 11.71
N GLY A 9 -10.41 -9.00 10.63
CA GLY A 9 -9.99 -10.39 10.48
C GLY A 9 -10.98 -11.27 9.68
N ASP A 10 -12.23 -10.84 9.52
CA ASP A 10 -13.24 -11.62 8.78
C ASP A 10 -12.88 -11.70 7.30
N ARG A 11 -13.11 -12.87 6.69
CA ARG A 11 -12.95 -13.09 5.26
C ARG A 11 -14.26 -12.87 4.52
N VAL A 12 -14.22 -12.01 3.51
CA VAL A 12 -15.39 -11.56 2.76
C VAL A 12 -15.12 -11.56 1.26
N VAL A 13 -16.17 -11.68 0.47
CA VAL A 13 -16.14 -11.52 -0.99
C VAL A 13 -17.09 -10.40 -1.39
N HIS A 14 -16.74 -9.67 -2.45
CA HIS A 14 -17.63 -8.67 -3.04
C HIS A 14 -18.40 -9.31 -4.21
N ALA A 15 -19.68 -9.62 -4.03
CA ALA A 15 -20.46 -10.37 -5.02
C ALA A 15 -20.62 -9.64 -6.36
N GLY A 16 -20.64 -8.29 -6.35
CA GLY A 16 -20.70 -7.48 -7.56
C GLY A 16 -19.36 -7.26 -8.27
N GLN A 17 -18.24 -7.70 -7.68
CA GLN A 17 -16.88 -7.53 -8.21
C GLN A 17 -16.06 -8.80 -7.89
N PRO A 18 -16.47 -9.97 -8.44
CA PRO A 18 -15.82 -11.25 -8.16
C PRO A 18 -14.34 -11.28 -8.54
N GLU A 19 -13.92 -10.43 -9.49
CA GLU A 19 -12.54 -10.26 -9.94
C GLU A 19 -11.60 -9.77 -8.84
N TRP A 20 -12.11 -9.17 -7.75
CA TRP A 20 -11.30 -8.76 -6.60
C TRP A 20 -10.88 -9.96 -5.73
N GLY A 21 -11.57 -11.08 -5.84
CA GLY A 21 -11.28 -12.29 -5.08
C GLY A 21 -11.74 -12.21 -3.63
N VAL A 22 -11.20 -13.11 -2.79
CA VAL A 22 -11.46 -13.09 -1.35
C VAL A 22 -10.70 -11.92 -0.73
N GLY A 23 -11.29 -11.27 0.26
CA GLY A 23 -10.66 -10.16 0.97
C GLY A 23 -10.79 -10.29 2.47
N GLN A 24 -9.80 -9.79 3.20
CA GLN A 24 -9.80 -9.75 4.64
C GLN A 24 -10.17 -8.35 5.13
N VAL A 25 -11.11 -8.28 6.06
CA VAL A 25 -11.48 -7.01 6.70
C VAL A 25 -10.32 -6.55 7.59
N VAL A 26 -9.73 -5.41 7.25
CA VAL A 26 -8.66 -4.73 8.01
C VAL A 26 -9.24 -3.75 9.04
N GLY A 27 -10.47 -3.27 8.81
CA GLY A 27 -11.15 -2.39 9.75
C GLY A 27 -12.64 -2.36 9.50
N ALA A 28 -13.43 -2.27 10.57
CA ALA A 28 -14.88 -2.18 10.50
C ALA A 28 -15.39 -1.05 11.41
N GLN A 29 -15.94 -0.01 10.80
CA GLN A 29 -16.56 1.12 11.49
C GLN A 29 -18.08 1.02 11.38
N SER A 30 -18.78 1.10 12.50
CA SER A 30 -20.26 1.15 12.49
C SER A 30 -20.68 2.60 12.23
N VAL A 31 -21.51 2.82 11.20
CA VAL A 31 -21.98 4.13 10.77
C VAL A 31 -23.50 4.08 10.66
N MET A 32 -24.19 5.14 11.08
CA MET A 32 -25.62 5.29 10.77
C MET A 32 -25.74 6.09 9.48
N GLN A 33 -26.25 5.44 8.43
CA GLN A 33 -26.48 6.09 7.13
C GLN A 33 -27.97 5.97 6.79
N ASN A 34 -28.63 7.12 6.57
CA ASN A 34 -30.08 7.20 6.30
C ASN A 34 -30.97 6.47 7.33
N GLY A 35 -30.61 6.54 8.62
CA GLY A 35 -31.38 5.92 9.71
C GLY A 35 -31.26 4.39 9.79
N GLN A 36 -30.41 3.77 8.97
CA GLN A 36 -30.11 2.34 9.03
C GLN A 36 -28.69 2.13 9.61
N PRO A 37 -28.50 1.14 10.50
CA PRO A 37 -27.16 0.76 10.96
C PRO A 37 -26.41 0.08 9.80
N THR A 38 -25.28 0.65 9.39
CA THR A 38 -24.43 0.11 8.31
C THR A 38 -22.98 0.08 8.77
N GLN A 39 -22.12 -0.63 8.04
CA GLN A 39 -20.69 -0.69 8.36
C GLN A 39 -19.87 -0.18 7.18
N ARG A 40 -18.90 0.67 7.48
CA ARG A 40 -17.81 1.00 6.57
C ARG A 40 -16.67 0.04 6.86
N LEU A 41 -16.37 -0.83 5.90
CA LEU A 41 -15.33 -1.83 5.99
C LEU A 41 -14.15 -1.39 5.14
N THR A 42 -12.95 -1.50 5.69
CA THR A 42 -11.71 -1.46 4.93
C THR A 42 -11.29 -2.91 4.72
N VAL A 43 -11.29 -3.38 3.48
CA VAL A 43 -11.06 -4.79 3.13
C VAL A 43 -9.87 -4.87 2.19
N ARG A 44 -8.90 -5.72 2.50
CA ARG A 44 -7.80 -6.05 1.60
C ARG A 44 -8.18 -7.27 0.78
N PHE A 45 -8.56 -7.05 -0.48
CA PHE A 45 -8.88 -8.10 -1.43
C PHE A 45 -7.60 -8.64 -2.09
N GLU A 46 -7.53 -9.96 -2.28
CA GLU A 46 -6.37 -10.65 -2.87
C GLU A 46 -5.96 -10.10 -4.24
N ARG A 47 -6.93 -9.75 -5.08
CA ARG A 47 -6.69 -9.22 -6.43
C ARG A 47 -7.12 -7.76 -6.58
N GLY A 48 -8.01 -7.29 -5.70
CA GLY A 48 -8.56 -5.94 -5.72
C GLY A 48 -7.79 -4.90 -4.90
N GLY A 49 -6.80 -5.34 -4.11
CA GLY A 49 -6.04 -4.49 -3.20
C GLY A 49 -6.87 -3.99 -2.00
N LEU A 50 -6.42 -2.93 -1.34
CA LEU A 50 -7.14 -2.34 -0.21
C LEU A 50 -8.33 -1.49 -0.73
N ARG A 51 -9.56 -1.89 -0.38
CA ARG A 51 -10.79 -1.20 -0.77
C ARG A 51 -11.63 -0.85 0.45
N THR A 52 -12.17 0.36 0.45
CA THR A 52 -13.14 0.77 1.46
C THR A 52 -14.54 0.61 0.89
N VAL A 53 -15.33 -0.25 1.52
CA VAL A 53 -16.68 -0.64 1.07
C VAL A 53 -17.71 -0.36 2.17
N SER A 54 -18.90 0.10 1.79
CA SER A 54 -20.02 0.28 2.71
C SER A 54 -20.97 -0.90 2.58
N THR A 55 -21.33 -1.56 3.67
CA THR A 55 -22.31 -2.65 3.67
C THR A 55 -23.73 -2.19 3.28
N ALA A 56 -23.95 -0.87 3.17
CA ALA A 56 -25.18 -0.28 2.66
C ALA A 56 -25.30 -0.35 1.13
N LEU A 57 -24.15 -0.31 0.43
CA LEU A 57 -24.06 -0.15 -1.03
C LEU A 57 -23.40 -1.35 -1.71
N ALA A 58 -22.57 -2.10 -0.97
CA ALA A 58 -21.83 -3.25 -1.48
C ALA A 58 -22.43 -4.58 -0.99
N ASP A 59 -22.64 -5.53 -1.91
CA ASP A 59 -23.06 -6.90 -1.60
C ASP A 59 -21.85 -7.71 -1.11
N ILE A 60 -21.51 -7.49 0.17
CA ILE A 60 -20.41 -8.15 0.86
C ILE A 60 -20.94 -9.40 1.57
N ARG A 61 -20.34 -10.56 1.27
CA ARG A 61 -20.72 -11.84 1.85
C ARG A 61 -19.55 -12.52 2.55
N PRO A 62 -19.78 -13.29 3.63
CA PRO A 62 -18.74 -14.13 4.22
C PRO A 62 -18.19 -15.11 3.19
N ALA A 63 -16.87 -15.26 3.13
CA ALA A 63 -16.21 -16.14 2.16
C ALA A 63 -16.65 -17.61 2.29
N ASP A 64 -17.05 -18.03 3.51
CA ASP A 64 -17.53 -19.39 3.81
C ASP A 64 -18.88 -19.74 3.14
N SER A 65 -19.58 -18.76 2.58
CA SER A 65 -20.86 -18.95 1.89
C SER A 65 -20.74 -19.25 0.38
N VAL A 66 -19.51 -19.27 -0.14
CA VAL A 66 -19.21 -19.62 -1.53
C VAL A 66 -18.53 -21.00 -1.54
N PRO A 67 -18.94 -21.96 -2.40
CA PRO A 67 -18.27 -23.25 -2.44
C PRO A 67 -16.79 -23.04 -2.77
N ALA A 68 -15.92 -23.41 -1.82
CA ALA A 68 -14.49 -23.34 -1.99
C ALA A 68 -14.10 -24.11 -3.26
N PHE A 69 -13.37 -23.47 -4.17
CA PHE A 69 -12.52 -24.24 -5.08
C PHE A 69 -11.55 -25.01 -4.18
N ALA A 70 -11.62 -26.34 -4.25
CA ALA A 70 -11.03 -27.26 -3.29
C ALA A 70 -9.51 -27.11 -3.15
N GLY A 71 -9.07 -26.21 -2.27
CA GLY A 71 -7.78 -26.29 -1.62
C GLY A 71 -7.93 -27.25 -0.45
N ARG A 72 -7.46 -28.50 -0.63
CA ARG A 72 -7.62 -29.58 0.34
C ARG A 72 -7.10 -29.15 1.72
N SER A 73 -7.98 -29.23 2.70
CA SER A 73 -7.62 -29.30 4.11
C SER A 73 -6.75 -30.53 4.36
N GLY A 74 -5.46 -30.31 4.64
CA GLY A 74 -4.55 -31.31 5.17
C GLY A 74 -4.14 -30.93 6.59
N GLN A 75 -4.75 -31.58 7.59
CA GLN A 75 -4.09 -31.77 8.88
C GLN A 75 -2.84 -32.61 8.64
N GLY A 76 -1.66 -32.00 8.77
CA GLY A 76 -0.37 -32.68 8.65
C GLY A 76 0.73 -31.70 9.02
N GLY A 77 1.41 -31.93 10.14
CA GLY A 77 2.39 -30.99 10.68
C GLY A 77 3.63 -30.79 9.81
N GLY A 78 4.24 -29.61 9.97
CA GLY A 78 5.69 -29.44 9.86
C GLY A 78 6.26 -28.72 8.65
N SER A 79 5.56 -28.55 7.52
CA SER A 79 6.21 -28.01 6.30
C SER A 79 5.43 -26.96 5.51
N ASP A 80 4.15 -26.70 5.82
CA ASP A 80 3.32 -25.73 5.07
C ASP A 80 3.49 -24.27 5.51
N ALA A 81 4.00 -24.03 6.73
CA ALA A 81 4.27 -22.67 7.19
C ALA A 81 5.40 -22.00 6.38
N GLY A 82 6.34 -22.79 5.82
CA GLY A 82 7.50 -22.28 5.11
C GLY A 82 7.16 -21.67 3.76
N TRP A 83 6.32 -22.32 2.94
CA TRP A 83 5.99 -21.80 1.60
C TRP A 83 5.07 -20.58 1.67
N LEU A 84 4.14 -20.54 2.64
CA LEU A 84 3.27 -19.38 2.85
C LEU A 84 4.09 -18.16 3.26
N GLN A 85 5.04 -18.37 4.18
CA GLN A 85 5.93 -17.32 4.66
C GLN A 85 6.92 -16.86 3.58
N GLU A 86 7.37 -17.76 2.69
CA GLU A 86 8.21 -17.40 1.54
C GLU A 86 7.43 -16.55 0.52
N LEU A 87 6.15 -16.88 0.28
CA LEU A 87 5.27 -16.11 -0.60
C LEU A 87 4.98 -14.72 -0.01
N GLU A 88 4.64 -14.65 1.28
CA GLU A 88 4.45 -13.39 2.01
C GLU A 88 5.72 -12.54 2.02
N ARG A 89 6.90 -13.15 2.17
CA ARG A 89 8.19 -12.44 2.06
C ARG A 89 8.44 -11.92 0.64
N GLY A 90 8.12 -12.70 -0.39
CA GLY A 90 8.24 -12.27 -1.79
C GLY A 90 7.35 -11.07 -2.13
N ASP A 91 6.10 -11.10 -1.67
CA ASP A 91 5.17 -9.99 -1.84
C ASP A 91 5.60 -8.76 -1.03
N THR A 92 6.05 -8.96 0.21
CA THR A 92 6.48 -7.85 1.07
C THR A 92 7.79 -7.22 0.58
N ALA A 93 8.73 -8.03 0.08
CA ALA A 93 9.96 -7.55 -0.58
C ALA A 93 9.65 -6.72 -1.83
N THR A 94 8.61 -7.10 -2.57
CA THR A 94 8.13 -6.34 -3.73
C THR A 94 7.54 -5.01 -3.28
N ILE A 95 6.68 -5.00 -2.26
CA ILE A 95 6.07 -3.80 -1.68
C ILE A 95 7.15 -2.81 -1.17
N MET A 96 8.19 -3.30 -0.49
CA MET A 96 9.28 -2.46 0.03
C MET A 96 9.99 -1.62 -1.04
N ARG A 97 10.02 -2.10 -2.28
CA ARG A 97 10.67 -1.43 -3.40
C ARG A 97 9.74 -0.49 -4.16
N GLN A 98 8.43 -0.63 -3.99
CA GLN A 98 7.44 0.18 -4.69
C GLN A 98 7.31 1.58 -4.08
N LEU A 99 6.94 2.53 -4.93
CA LEU A 99 6.56 3.86 -4.48
C LEU A 99 5.12 3.83 -3.96
N PRO A 100 4.82 4.52 -2.85
CA PRO A 100 3.46 4.60 -2.35
C PRO A 100 2.48 5.12 -3.39
N GLU A 101 1.23 4.68 -3.30
CA GLU A 101 0.15 5.04 -4.23
C GLU A 101 -0.01 6.56 -4.38
N ALA A 102 0.12 7.32 -3.29
CA ALA A 102 0.06 8.79 -3.32
C ALA A 102 1.11 9.45 -4.24
N ALA A 103 2.24 8.79 -4.49
CA ALA A 103 3.28 9.27 -5.39
C ALA A 103 3.13 8.75 -6.83
N SER A 104 2.53 7.57 -7.01
CA SER A 104 2.46 6.87 -8.30
C SER A 104 1.10 6.94 -9.00
N ASP A 105 0.03 7.35 -8.30
CA ASP A 105 -1.33 7.40 -8.82
C ASP A 105 -1.47 8.32 -10.06
N PRO A 106 -1.76 7.78 -11.26
CA PRO A 106 -1.87 8.57 -12.49
C PRO A 106 -3.08 9.52 -12.50
N PHE A 107 -4.07 9.31 -11.62
CA PHE A 107 -5.25 10.17 -11.52
C PHE A 107 -5.05 11.37 -10.57
N SER A 108 -3.98 11.34 -9.77
CA SER A 108 -3.56 12.45 -8.93
C SER A 108 -2.90 13.56 -9.74
N THR A 109 -3.04 14.81 -9.29
CA THR A 109 -2.42 15.95 -9.96
C THR A 109 -0.90 15.84 -9.93
N LEU A 110 -0.23 16.41 -10.93
CA LEU A 110 1.23 16.40 -11.01
C LEU A 110 1.88 17.03 -9.77
N GLU A 111 1.30 18.13 -9.27
CA GLU A 111 1.73 18.75 -8.01
C GLU A 111 1.61 17.80 -6.81
N SER A 112 0.49 17.08 -6.69
CA SER A 112 0.28 16.14 -5.58
C SER A 112 1.28 15.00 -5.61
N ARG A 113 1.54 14.42 -6.80
CA ARG A 113 2.55 13.37 -6.97
C ARG A 113 3.96 13.84 -6.63
N ILE A 114 4.33 15.06 -7.07
CA ILE A 114 5.64 15.65 -6.75
C ILE A 114 5.77 15.85 -5.24
N ARG A 115 4.77 16.44 -4.59
CA ARG A 115 4.75 16.66 -3.14
C ARG A 115 4.88 15.34 -2.38
N ALA A 116 4.06 14.35 -2.71
CA ALA A 116 4.13 13.02 -2.10
C ALA A 116 5.49 12.35 -2.30
N THR A 117 6.13 12.56 -3.46
CA THR A 117 7.49 12.05 -3.72
C THR A 117 8.55 12.78 -2.90
N LEU A 118 8.40 14.10 -2.69
CA LEU A 118 9.31 14.89 -1.86
C LEU A 118 9.20 14.52 -0.37
N ASP A 119 8.00 14.19 0.11
CA ASP A 119 7.78 13.74 1.50
C ASP A 119 8.55 12.45 1.82
N LEU A 120 8.85 11.62 0.81
CA LEU A 120 9.66 10.39 0.96
C LEU A 120 11.14 10.65 1.25
N PHE A 121 11.61 11.89 1.12
CA PHE A 121 12.98 12.27 1.50
C PHE A 121 13.15 12.46 3.01
N ARG A 122 12.06 12.40 3.79
CA ARG A 122 12.14 12.42 5.26
C ARG A 122 12.74 11.15 5.85
N PHE A 123 12.75 10.05 5.10
CA PHE A 123 13.27 8.77 5.55
C PHE A 123 14.76 8.65 5.25
N THR A 124 15.52 8.11 6.20
CA THR A 124 16.94 7.82 6.06
C THR A 124 17.19 6.32 6.21
N GLY A 125 18.27 5.82 5.59
CA GLY A 125 18.67 4.41 5.64
C GLY A 125 19.34 3.99 6.95
N SER A 126 19.10 4.71 8.04
CA SER A 126 19.80 4.50 9.31
C SER A 126 18.89 4.66 10.52
N GLY A 127 19.21 3.90 11.57
CA GLY A 127 18.56 4.02 12.88
C GLY A 127 17.05 3.77 12.82
N GLY A 128 16.29 4.52 13.61
CA GLY A 128 14.83 4.40 13.69
C GLY A 128 14.09 4.81 12.42
N SER A 129 14.66 5.70 11.61
CA SER A 129 14.01 6.15 10.37
C SER A 129 13.84 5.03 9.34
N LEU A 130 14.78 4.09 9.31
CA LEU A 130 14.71 2.90 8.46
C LEU A 130 13.56 1.98 8.88
N THR A 131 13.39 1.78 10.19
CA THR A 131 12.29 0.97 10.73
C THR A 131 10.94 1.65 10.53
N ASP A 132 10.86 2.97 10.74
CA ASP A 132 9.65 3.76 10.48
C ASP A 132 9.25 3.70 9.00
N TRP A 133 10.23 3.81 8.09
CA TRP A 133 10.00 3.64 6.67
C TRP A 133 9.44 2.25 6.34
N ALA A 134 10.06 1.20 6.87
CA ALA A 134 9.63 -0.17 6.64
C ALA A 134 8.20 -0.42 7.17
N ALA A 135 7.87 0.15 8.33
CA ALA A 135 6.53 0.09 8.92
C ALA A 135 5.50 0.83 8.03
N VAL A 136 5.85 2.01 7.52
CA VAL A 136 4.99 2.76 6.59
C VAL A 136 4.77 2.02 5.27
N GLN A 137 5.81 1.38 4.73
CA GLN A 137 5.72 0.65 3.45
C GLN A 137 4.90 -0.62 3.56
N THR A 138 5.06 -1.37 4.66
CA THR A 138 4.42 -2.69 4.81
C THR A 138 3.12 -2.66 5.60
N GLY A 139 2.91 -1.62 6.41
CA GLY A 139 1.86 -1.56 7.43
C GLY A 139 2.14 -2.44 8.66
N LEU A 140 3.33 -3.03 8.78
CA LEU A 140 3.72 -3.83 9.94
C LEU A 140 4.00 -2.92 11.14
N SER A 141 3.54 -3.33 12.32
CA SER A 141 3.84 -2.63 13.58
C SER A 141 5.28 -2.86 14.04
N ASP A 142 5.86 -4.03 13.71
CA ASP A 142 7.28 -4.33 13.92
C ASP A 142 7.90 -4.99 12.67
N PRO A 143 8.58 -4.21 11.82
CA PRO A 143 9.25 -4.74 10.63
C PRO A 143 10.41 -5.70 10.93
N LEU A 144 11.04 -5.61 12.10
CA LEU A 144 12.20 -6.44 12.45
C LEU A 144 11.81 -7.89 12.78
N SER A 145 10.53 -8.14 13.05
CA SER A 145 9.99 -9.49 13.16
C SER A 145 9.97 -10.25 11.82
N HIS A 146 10.00 -9.53 10.69
CA HIS A 146 9.92 -10.12 9.34
C HIS A 146 11.20 -9.93 8.52
N PHE A 147 11.98 -8.87 8.79
CA PHE A 147 13.18 -8.51 8.06
C PHE A 147 14.35 -8.30 9.00
N THR A 148 15.53 -8.75 8.57
CA THR A 148 16.76 -8.32 9.20
C THR A 148 17.06 -6.87 8.86
N ARG A 149 17.83 -6.20 9.73
CA ARG A 149 18.25 -4.81 9.49
C ARG A 149 19.00 -4.64 8.16
N GLN A 150 19.87 -5.59 7.81
CA GLN A 150 20.64 -5.55 6.57
C GLN A 150 19.74 -5.66 5.32
N GLU A 151 18.69 -6.47 5.38
CA GLU A 151 17.69 -6.55 4.31
C GLU A 151 16.94 -5.22 4.16
N LEU A 152 16.52 -4.59 5.28
CA LEU A 152 15.87 -3.29 5.24
C LEU A 152 16.79 -2.22 4.64
N GLU A 153 18.07 -2.21 4.99
CA GLU A 153 19.06 -1.29 4.39
C GLU A 153 19.17 -1.50 2.87
N SER A 154 19.23 -2.77 2.42
CA SER A 154 19.27 -3.12 0.99
C SER A 154 18.00 -2.70 0.24
N TYR A 155 16.82 -2.98 0.80
CA TYR A 155 15.54 -2.56 0.23
C TYR A 155 15.42 -1.05 0.19
N PHE A 156 15.86 -0.35 1.24
CA PHE A 156 15.84 1.10 1.30
C PHE A 156 16.74 1.71 0.22
N GLN A 157 17.96 1.17 0.02
CA GLN A 157 18.83 1.62 -1.06
C GLN A 157 18.16 1.50 -2.42
N GLN A 158 17.53 0.36 -2.72
CA GLN A 158 16.79 0.17 -3.97
C GLN A 158 15.62 1.15 -4.10
N PHE A 159 14.85 1.33 -3.02
CA PHE A 159 13.76 2.29 -2.95
C PHE A 159 14.21 3.73 -3.22
N THR A 160 15.37 4.16 -2.70
CA THR A 160 15.89 5.51 -2.98
C THR A 160 16.23 5.72 -4.45
N VAL A 161 16.73 4.68 -5.14
CA VAL A 161 16.99 4.73 -6.59
C VAL A 161 15.67 4.92 -7.34
N GLU A 162 14.64 4.12 -7.02
CA GLU A 162 13.32 4.24 -7.64
C GLU A 162 12.64 5.59 -7.35
N ARG A 163 12.68 6.06 -6.10
CA ARG A 163 12.20 7.39 -5.69
C ARG A 163 12.86 8.49 -6.50
N ASN A 164 14.19 8.44 -6.64
CA ASN A 164 14.94 9.46 -7.37
C ASN A 164 14.63 9.41 -8.88
N ASN A 165 14.54 8.21 -9.46
CA ASN A 165 14.17 8.04 -10.87
C ASN A 165 12.76 8.56 -11.15
N HIS A 166 11.81 8.30 -10.26
CA HIS A 166 10.45 8.81 -10.36
C HIS A 166 10.39 10.33 -10.26
N LEU A 167 11.10 10.93 -9.28
CA LEU A 167 11.17 12.39 -9.15
C LEU A 167 11.72 13.05 -10.42
N LYS A 168 12.74 12.46 -11.06
CA LYS A 168 13.27 12.96 -12.35
C LYS A 168 12.21 12.93 -13.45
N LYS A 169 11.42 11.85 -13.54
CA LYS A 169 10.32 11.73 -14.53
C LYS A 169 9.25 12.79 -14.29
N LEU A 170 8.79 12.94 -13.05
CA LEU A 170 7.80 13.96 -12.68
C LEU A 170 8.33 15.38 -12.94
N ALA A 171 9.60 15.65 -12.64
CA ALA A 171 10.22 16.94 -12.91
C ALA A 171 10.32 17.24 -14.42
N ALA A 172 10.63 16.24 -15.25
CA ALA A 172 10.62 16.39 -16.70
C ALA A 172 9.19 16.65 -17.24
N GLU A 173 8.18 15.96 -16.70
CA GLU A 173 6.78 16.21 -17.04
C GLU A 173 6.35 17.63 -16.62
N ALA A 174 6.69 18.05 -15.40
CA ALA A 174 6.34 19.37 -14.88
C ALA A 174 7.01 20.50 -15.65
N ARG A 175 8.26 20.32 -16.11
CA ARG A 175 8.91 21.32 -16.99
C ARG A 175 8.15 21.57 -18.27
N ARG A 176 7.53 20.52 -18.83
CA ARG A 176 6.79 20.62 -20.09
C ARG A 176 5.39 21.21 -19.90
N LYS A 177 4.72 20.85 -18.80
CA LYS A 177 3.30 21.20 -18.58
C LYS A 177 3.12 22.39 -17.64
N GLU A 178 3.86 22.43 -16.54
CA GLU A 178 3.62 23.31 -15.38
C GLU A 178 4.94 23.76 -14.72
N PRO A 179 5.80 24.53 -15.42
CA PRO A 179 7.16 24.84 -14.96
C PRO A 179 7.22 25.64 -13.64
N GLU A 180 6.21 26.47 -13.38
CA GLU A 180 6.11 27.27 -12.15
C GLU A 180 5.87 26.39 -10.90
N ILE A 181 5.15 25.27 -11.06
CA ILE A 181 4.96 24.31 -9.96
C ILE A 181 6.28 23.68 -9.57
N LEU A 182 7.08 23.28 -10.57
CA LEU A 182 8.40 22.69 -10.30
C LEU A 182 9.31 23.68 -9.58
N ARG A 183 9.38 24.94 -10.03
CA ARG A 183 10.20 25.98 -9.38
C ARG A 183 9.81 26.17 -7.91
N ARG A 184 8.51 26.30 -7.63
CA ARG A 184 7.99 26.45 -6.26
C ARG A 184 8.31 25.25 -5.38
N MET A 185 8.10 24.03 -5.88
CA MET A 185 8.35 22.80 -5.12
C MET A 185 9.86 22.55 -4.91
N ALA A 186 10.70 22.87 -5.89
CA ALA A 186 12.15 22.74 -5.77
C ALA A 186 12.73 23.67 -4.69
N ALA A 187 12.23 24.90 -4.57
CA ALA A 187 12.69 25.86 -3.57
C ALA A 187 12.42 25.41 -2.12
N GLY A 188 11.32 24.69 -1.89
CA GLY A 188 10.95 24.14 -0.58
C GLY A 188 11.42 22.70 -0.33
N ALA A 189 12.06 22.06 -1.31
CA ALA A 189 12.44 20.65 -1.20
C ALA A 189 13.66 20.45 -0.29
N PRO A 190 13.80 19.29 0.38
CA PRO A 190 15.01 18.92 1.11
C PRO A 190 16.28 18.98 0.23
N PRO A 191 17.47 19.24 0.79
CA PRO A 191 18.71 19.40 0.02
C PRO A 191 19.02 18.23 -0.92
N GLU A 192 18.74 16.99 -0.50
CA GLU A 192 18.91 15.79 -1.32
C GLU A 192 17.98 15.78 -2.53
N ALA A 193 16.70 16.13 -2.33
CA ALA A 193 15.73 16.25 -3.42
C ALA A 193 16.12 17.35 -4.40
N GLN A 194 16.61 18.50 -3.91
CA GLN A 194 17.12 19.58 -4.77
C GLN A 194 18.30 19.12 -5.63
N GLN A 195 19.20 18.28 -5.11
CA GLN A 195 20.28 17.70 -5.91
C GLN A 195 19.74 16.77 -7.01
N VAL A 196 18.73 15.95 -6.72
CA VAL A 196 18.10 15.07 -7.70
C VAL A 196 17.42 15.89 -8.82
N LEU A 197 16.70 16.94 -8.44
CA LEU A 197 16.05 17.86 -9.39
C LEU A 197 17.07 18.58 -10.28
N ARG A 198 18.15 19.12 -9.71
CA ARG A 198 19.25 19.75 -10.47
C ARG A 198 19.93 18.79 -11.43
N ARG A 199 20.18 17.54 -11.03
CA ARG A 199 20.73 16.50 -11.92
C ARG A 199 19.78 16.09 -13.04
N ALA A 200 18.50 16.41 -12.93
CA ALA A 200 17.55 16.20 -13.99
C ALA A 200 17.55 17.35 -15.01
N ASP A 201 18.23 18.48 -14.72
CA ASP A 201 18.35 19.67 -15.58
C ASP A 201 19.57 19.64 -16.51
N GLY A 202 20.57 18.78 -16.24
CA GLY A 202 21.70 18.52 -17.13
C GLY A 202 21.43 17.35 -18.06
#